data_AF-A0A820CAL9-F1
#
_entry.id   AF-A0A820CAL9-F1
#
_cell.length_a   1.000
_cell.length_b   1.000
_cell.length_c   1.000
_cell.angle_alpha   90.00
_cell.angle_beta   90.00
_cell.angle_gamma   90.00
#
_symmetry.space_group_name_H-M   'P 1'
#
loop_
_entity.id
_entity.type
_entity.pdbx_description
1 polymer ?
#
loop_
_entity_poly.entity_id
_entity_poly.type
_entity_poly.pdbx_seq_one_letter_code
_entity_poly.pdbx_strand_id
1 'polypeptide(L)'
;MYLLPLPGEYSIFILKKIQLYRLNKLQENIYEQLTNHFDAEQWNKVDLSIDIRYHLLELFVKKKEIKLKDKQNKINPLEDVCLKQKFEIQRLKSEVESNLQ
;
A
#
# COMPACT_ATOMS: atom_id res chain seq x y z
N MET A 1 -20.66 3.05 -29.14
CA MET A 1 -20.63 4.50 -29.48
C MET A 1 -20.54 5.24 -28.15
N TYR A 2 -19.36 5.73 -27.77
CA TYR A 2 -19.19 6.50 -26.53
C TYR A 2 -19.53 7.95 -26.82
N LEU A 3 -20.65 8.43 -26.30
CA LEU A 3 -21.00 9.85 -26.34
C LEU A 3 -19.97 10.59 -25.47
N LEU A 4 -19.09 11.37 -26.12
CA LEU A 4 -18.25 12.32 -25.41
C LEU A 4 -19.16 13.42 -24.84
N PRO A 5 -18.99 13.81 -23.56
CA PRO A 5 -19.78 14.88 -22.96
C PRO A 5 -19.65 16.17 -23.77
N LEU A 6 -20.73 16.94 -23.87
CA LEU A 6 -20.69 18.25 -24.53
C LEU A 6 -19.61 19.13 -23.87
N PRO A 7 -18.98 20.09 -24.58
CA PRO A 7 -17.84 20.86 -24.05
C PRO A 7 -18.09 21.50 -22.67
N GLY A 8 -19.33 21.95 -22.40
CA GLY A 8 -19.76 22.44 -21.10
C GLY A 8 -19.86 21.35 -20.02
N GLU A 9 -20.37 20.17 -20.36
CA GLU A 9 -20.45 19.01 -19.46
C GLU A 9 -19.07 18.42 -19.15
N TYR A 10 -18.15 18.45 -20.11
CA TYR A 10 -16.76 18.04 -19.91
C TYR A 10 -16.05 18.91 -18.88
N SER A 11 -16.27 20.23 -18.94
CA SER A 11 -15.73 21.18 -17.95
C SER A 11 -16.28 20.92 -16.54
N ILE A 12 -17.58 20.63 -16.41
CA ILE A 12 -18.23 20.29 -15.13
C ILE A 12 -17.72 18.95 -14.60
N PHE A 13 -17.56 17.96 -15.47
CA PHE A 13 -17.03 16.64 -15.11
C PHE A 13 -15.59 16.73 -14.58
N ILE A 14 -14.72 17.49 -15.26
CA ILE A 14 -13.35 17.74 -14.81
C ILE A 14 -13.34 18.44 -13.45
N LEU A 15 -14.16 19.48 -13.26
CA LEU A 15 -14.24 20.20 -11.99
C LEU A 15 -14.66 19.27 -10.84
N LYS A 16 -15.64 18.39 -11.07
CA LYS A 16 -16.05 17.37 -10.07
C LYS A 16 -14.92 16.39 -9.75
N LYS A 17 -14.15 15.94 -10.76
CA LYS A 17 -13.00 15.06 -10.54
C LYS A 17 -11.87 15.75 -9.77
N ILE A 18 -11.61 17.03 -10.05
CA ILE A 18 -10.63 17.84 -9.30
C ILE A 18 -11.08 18.02 -7.84
N GLN A 19 -12.36 18.29 -7.60
CA GLN A 19 -12.92 18.40 -6.25
C GLN A 19 -12.78 17.10 -5.46
N LEU A 20 -13.13 15.96 -6.08
CA LEU A 20 -12.95 14.63 -5.48
C LEU A 20 -11.47 14.35 -5.18
N TYR A 21 -10.57 14.65 -6.10
CA TYR A 21 -9.13 14.49 -5.89
C TYR A 21 -8.64 15.32 -4.70
N ARG A 22 -9.05 16.60 -4.60
CA ARG A 22 -8.69 17.48 -3.48
C ARG A 22 -9.24 16.97 -2.15
N LEU A 23 -10.49 16.51 -2.12
CA LEU A 23 -11.09 15.93 -0.91
C LEU A 23 -10.35 14.67 -0.46
N ASN A 24 -10.03 13.77 -1.39
CA ASN A 24 -9.25 12.58 -1.08
C ASN A 24 -7.85 12.94 -0.56
N LYS A 25 -7.20 13.93 -1.16
CA LYS A 25 -5.87 14.38 -0.71
C LYS A 25 -5.91 15.03 0.67
N LEU A 26 -6.96 15.79 0.97
CA LEU A 26 -7.19 16.34 2.30
C LEU A 26 -7.42 15.22 3.33
N GLN A 27 -8.21 14.21 2.98
CA GLN A 27 -8.43 13.04 3.83
C GLN A 27 -7.12 12.28 4.10
N GLU A 28 -6.29 12.06 3.08
CA GLU A 28 -4.96 11.46 3.24
C GLU A 28 -4.06 12.28 4.17
N ASN A 29 -4.04 13.61 4.00
CA ASN A 29 -3.20 14.48 4.83
C ASN A 29 -3.67 14.49 6.31
N ILE A 30 -5.00 14.58 6.54
CA ILE A 30 -5.57 14.47 7.88
C ILE A 30 -5.21 13.12 8.49
N TYR A 31 -5.31 12.05 7.70
CA TYR A 31 -4.95 10.71 8.13
C TYR A 31 -3.47 10.58 8.49
N GLU A 32 -2.56 11.12 7.68
CA GLU A 32 -1.14 11.15 7.98
C GLU A 32 -0.83 11.94 9.24
N GLN A 33 -1.42 13.14 9.41
CA GLN A 33 -1.23 13.94 10.62
C GLN A 33 -1.74 13.21 11.86
N LEU A 34 -2.96 12.68 11.82
CA LEU A 34 -3.54 11.94 12.94
C LEU A 34 -2.73 10.69 13.28
N THR A 35 -2.20 9.98 12.28
CA THR A 35 -1.42 8.75 12.50
C THR A 35 0.06 8.98 12.81
N ASN A 36 0.65 10.12 12.43
CA ASN A 36 2.03 10.48 12.77
C ASN A 36 2.14 10.99 14.21
N HIS A 37 1.08 11.60 14.75
CA HIS A 37 0.96 11.95 16.17
C HIS A 37 0.36 10.82 17.02
N PHE A 38 0.10 9.66 16.42
CA PHE A 38 -0.52 8.52 17.09
C PHE A 38 0.54 7.68 17.81
N ASP A 39 0.80 8.06 19.06
CA ASP A 39 1.60 7.27 19.98
C ASP A 39 0.67 6.43 20.86
N ALA A 40 0.90 5.11 20.93
CA ALA A 40 0.03 4.20 21.69
C ALA A 40 -0.03 4.56 23.18
N GLU A 41 1.01 5.23 23.70
CA GLU A 41 1.07 5.73 25.08
C GLU A 41 0.20 6.98 25.32
N GLN A 42 -0.10 7.77 24.29
CA GLN A 42 -0.96 8.95 24.39
C GLN A 42 -2.45 8.61 24.30
N TRP A 43 -2.81 7.41 23.82
CA TRP A 43 -4.19 6.94 23.68
C TRP A 43 -5.01 7.08 24.96
N ASN A 44 -4.38 6.77 26.11
CA ASN A 44 -5.03 6.79 27.41
C ASN A 44 -5.07 8.20 28.05
N LYS A 45 -4.38 9.18 27.44
CA LYS A 45 -4.23 10.53 28.00
C LYS A 45 -5.08 11.58 27.29
N VAL A 46 -5.59 11.29 26.09
CA VAL A 46 -6.45 12.23 25.34
C VAL A 46 -7.91 11.87 25.59
N ASP A 47 -8.70 12.84 26.05
CA ASP A 47 -10.17 12.75 26.17
C ASP A 47 -10.81 12.76 24.77
N LEU A 48 -10.64 11.65 24.04
CA LEU A 48 -11.35 11.38 22.80
C LEU A 48 -12.61 10.58 23.12
N SER A 49 -13.69 10.87 22.39
CA SER A 49 -14.86 10.00 22.42
C SER A 49 -14.47 8.58 22.00
N ILE A 50 -15.18 7.60 22.55
CA ILE A 50 -14.93 6.17 22.27
C ILE A 50 -15.02 5.90 20.76
N ASP A 51 -15.95 6.53 20.06
CA ASP A 51 -16.14 6.35 18.61
C ASP A 51 -14.95 6.82 17.77
N ILE A 52 -14.32 7.96 18.16
CA ILE A 52 -13.13 8.48 17.50
C ILE A 52 -11.94 7.55 17.77
N ARG A 53 -11.81 7.02 18.99
CA ARG A 53 -10.77 6.04 19.33
C ARG A 53 -10.90 4.75 18.51
N TYR A 54 -12.12 4.24 18.34
CA TYR A 54 -12.36 3.06 17.49
C TYR A 54 -12.03 3.32 16.03
N HIS A 55 -12.45 4.47 15.47
CA HIS A 55 -12.10 4.82 14.09
C HIS A 55 -10.59 4.93 13.91
N LEU A 56 -9.87 5.59 14.83
CA LEU A 56 -8.42 5.71 14.76
C LEU A 56 -7.72 4.34 14.87
N LEU A 57 -8.22 3.42 15.70
CA LEU A 57 -7.73 2.05 15.77
C LEU A 57 -7.88 1.31 14.45
N GLU A 58 -9.09 1.32 13.89
CA GLU A 58 -9.40 0.66 12.62
C GLU A 58 -8.51 1.20 11.50
N LEU A 59 -8.36 2.52 11.45
CA LEU A 59 -7.48 3.22 10.55
C LEU A 59 -6.01 2.79 10.71
N PHE A 60 -5.50 2.71 11.94
CA PHE A 60 -4.14 2.27 12.21
C PHE A 60 -3.90 0.81 11.77
N VAL A 61 -4.83 -0.09 12.07
CA VAL A 61 -4.77 -1.51 11.67
C VAL A 61 -4.73 -1.62 10.15
N LYS A 62 -5.65 -0.94 9.43
CA LYS A 62 -5.64 -0.91 7.96
C LYS A 62 -4.31 -0.40 7.39
N LYS A 63 -3.70 0.64 8.00
CA LYS A 63 -2.36 1.14 7.59
C LYS A 63 -1.30 0.05 7.67
N LYS A 64 -1.31 -0.72 8.77
CA LYS A 64 -0.34 -1.79 9.03
C LYS A 64 -0.54 -2.95 8.09
N GLU A 65 -1.79 -3.34 7.80
CA GLU A 65 -2.12 -4.39 6.83
C GLU A 65 -1.63 -4.04 5.42
N ILE A 66 -1.86 -2.81 4.94
CA ILE A 66 -1.37 -2.35 3.64
C ILE A 66 0.16 -2.45 3.59
N LYS A 67 0.86 -1.90 4.60
CA LYS A 67 2.32 -1.98 4.68
C LYS A 67 2.84 -3.42 4.72
N LEU A 68 2.10 -4.33 5.35
CA LEU A 68 2.48 -5.75 5.41
C LEU A 68 2.29 -6.43 4.05
N LYS A 69 1.19 -6.16 3.36
CA LYS A 69 0.96 -6.64 1.97
C LYS A 69 2.03 -6.10 1.02
N ASP A 70 2.40 -4.84 1.11
CA ASP A 70 3.47 -4.26 0.29
C ASP A 70 4.83 -4.94 0.52
N LYS A 71 5.13 -5.31 1.78
CA LYS A 71 6.33 -6.09 2.09
C LYS A 71 6.24 -7.51 1.54
N GLN A 72 5.10 -8.17 1.69
CA GLN A 72 4.84 -9.52 1.16
C GLN A 72 5.04 -9.53 -0.38
N ASN A 73 4.47 -8.56 -1.08
CA ASN A 73 4.58 -8.42 -2.53
C ASN A 73 6.02 -8.20 -3.02
N LYS A 74 6.90 -7.66 -2.16
CA LYS A 74 8.32 -7.50 -2.46
C LYS A 74 9.13 -8.76 -2.15
N ILE A 75 8.71 -9.56 -1.16
CA ILE A 75 9.41 -10.77 -0.74
C ILE A 75 9.14 -11.94 -1.69
N ASN A 76 7.88 -12.15 -2.10
CA ASN A 76 7.52 -13.31 -2.94
C ASN A 76 8.36 -13.41 -4.24
N PRO A 77 8.62 -12.33 -5.00
CA PRO A 77 9.48 -12.40 -6.18
C PRO A 77 10.94 -12.73 -5.86
N LEU A 78 11.43 -12.32 -4.68
CA LEU A 78 12.80 -12.62 -4.24
C LEU A 78 12.94 -14.10 -3.85
N GLU A 79 11.92 -14.68 -3.21
CA GLU A 79 11.88 -16.11 -2.91
C GLU A 79 11.90 -16.95 -4.19
N ASP A 80 11.13 -16.57 -5.20
CA ASP A 80 11.13 -17.22 -6.53
C ASP A 80 12.50 -17.13 -7.22
N VAL A 81 13.16 -15.98 -7.16
CA VAL A 81 14.51 -15.78 -7.72
C VAL A 81 15.52 -16.66 -6.99
N CYS A 82 15.49 -16.69 -5.66
CA CYS A 82 16.38 -17.54 -4.86
C CYS A 82 16.21 -19.02 -5.19
N LEU A 83 14.97 -19.50 -5.37
CA LEU A 83 14.70 -20.88 -5.77
C LEU A 83 15.29 -21.20 -7.15
N LYS A 84 15.09 -20.32 -8.13
CA LYS A 84 15.67 -20.49 -9.48
C LYS A 84 17.20 -20.52 -9.44
N GLN A 85 17.81 -19.61 -8.69
CA GLN A 85 19.26 -19.57 -8.52
C GLN A 85 19.79 -20.84 -7.85
N LYS A 86 19.07 -21.38 -6.86
CA LYS A 86 19.45 -22.64 -6.19
C LYS A 86 19.45 -23.82 -7.18
N PHE A 87 18.42 -23.94 -8.02
CA PHE A 87 18.37 -24.99 -9.03
C PHE A 87 19.48 -24.83 -10.08
N GLU A 88 19.75 -23.60 -10.52
CA GLU A 88 20.81 -23.34 -11.50
C GLU A 88 22.20 -23.66 -10.94
N ILE A 89 22.47 -23.30 -9.68
CA ILE A 89 23.71 -23.67 -9.00
C ILE A 89 23.85 -25.19 -8.90
N GLN A 90 22.75 -25.91 -8.58
CA GLN A 90 22.77 -27.37 -8.56
C GLN A 90 23.08 -27.97 -9.94
N ARG A 91 22.45 -27.44 -10.99
CA ARG A 91 22.71 -27.84 -12.38
C ARG A 91 24.18 -27.64 -12.77
N LEU A 92 24.70 -26.43 -12.54
CA LEU A 92 26.09 -26.09 -12.83
C LEU A 92 27.07 -26.96 -12.03
N LYS A 93 26.76 -27.24 -10.77
CA LYS A 93 27.59 -28.13 -9.94
C LYS A 93 27.66 -29.54 -10.53
N SER A 94 26.53 -30.09 -10.96
CA SER A 94 26.50 -31.41 -11.63
C SER A 94 27.21 -31.41 -12.98
N GLU A 95 27.12 -30.34 -13.77
CA GLU A 95 27.89 -30.18 -15.01
C GLU A 95 29.40 -30.16 -14.75
N VAL A 96 29.86 -29.45 -13.72
CA VAL A 96 31.28 -29.44 -13.35
C VAL A 96 31.76 -30.80 -12.88
N GLU A 97 30.98 -31.49 -12.03
CA GLU A 97 31.32 -32.82 -11.52
C GLU A 97 31.39 -33.88 -12.63
N SER A 98 30.51 -33.80 -13.62
CA SER A 98 30.52 -34.71 -14.79
C SER A 98 31.65 -34.45 -15.77
N ASN A 99 32.11 -33.19 -15.92
CA ASN A 99 33.23 -32.83 -16.77
C ASN A 99 34.61 -33.15 -16.15
N LEU A 100 34.67 -33.49 -14.86
CA LEU A 100 35.88 -33.88 -14.14
C LEU A 100 36.10 -35.41 -14.08
N GLN A 101 35.16 -36.20 -14.59
CA GLN A 101 35.24 -37.66 -14.74
C GLN A 101 35.69 -38.03 -16.16
#